data_AF-A0A520BPG6-F1
#
_entry.id   AF-A0A520BPG6-F1
#
_cell.length_a   1.000
_cell.length_b   1.000
_cell.length_c   1.000
_cell.angle_alpha   90.00
_cell.angle_beta   90.00
_cell.angle_gamma   90.00
#
_symmetry.space_group_name_H-M   'P 1'
#
loop_
_entity.id
_entity.type
_entity.pdbx_description
1 polymer ?
#
loop_
_entity_poly.entity_id
_entity_poly.type
_entity_poly.pdbx_seq_one_letter_code
_entity_poly.pdbx_strand_id
1 'polypeptide(L)'
;MTFLFFFSALGAFNGFLLSLYFAINAKKKVFTNYFLSLLLLVLSIRIAKSVFFYFNPNLSNIFIQIGLSACILIGPFLFLYLKSYATYKKQTWTKHVIPYLAVMTILGYYHPYHKDIPLWTSWILKTIYLQWLIYIILSFKYIQPLIRKIREKEILKRIDVWLLSIYLGVAITWLAYTTAAYTSYIVGALSFTFILYLIVLLLIFRNSSESTFFNEKEKYKNKEMDKE
;
A
#
# COMPACT_ATOMS: atom_id res chain seq x y z
N MET A 1 7.78 14.61 -22.12
CA MET A 1 6.98 13.42 -21.72
C MET A 1 7.84 12.19 -21.38
N THR A 2 8.98 11.96 -22.03
CA THR A 2 9.86 10.79 -21.82
C THR A 2 10.45 10.66 -20.41
N PHE A 3 10.89 11.76 -19.80
CA PHE A 3 11.44 11.73 -18.43
C PHE A 3 10.40 11.28 -17.40
N LEU A 4 9.14 11.69 -17.55
CA LEU A 4 8.09 11.30 -16.62
C LEU A 4 7.75 9.81 -16.73
N PHE A 5 7.69 9.26 -17.94
CA PHE A 5 7.56 7.82 -18.15
C PHE A 5 8.69 7.09 -17.42
N PHE A 6 9.92 7.53 -17.65
CA PHE A 6 11.11 6.93 -17.06
C PHE A 6 11.07 6.97 -15.53
N PHE A 7 10.85 8.13 -14.92
CA PHE A 7 10.77 8.25 -13.46
C PHE A 7 9.61 7.44 -12.89
N SER A 8 8.41 7.54 -13.46
CA SER A 8 7.24 6.82 -12.94
C SER A 8 7.39 5.31 -13.06
N ALA A 9 7.94 4.82 -14.18
CA ALA A 9 8.28 3.41 -14.37
C ALA A 9 9.39 2.96 -13.41
N LEU A 10 10.39 3.82 -13.16
CA LEU A 10 11.46 3.58 -12.20
C LEU A 10 10.91 3.43 -10.78
N GLY A 11 9.93 4.24 -10.36
CA GLY A 11 9.30 4.06 -9.04
C GLY A 11 8.41 2.82 -8.96
N ALA A 12 7.67 2.48 -10.02
CA ALA A 12 6.94 1.22 -10.06
C ALA A 12 7.88 0.02 -9.90
N PHE A 13 8.98 0.02 -10.65
CA PHE A 13 10.01 -1.01 -10.61
C PHE A 13 10.73 -1.07 -9.25
N ASN A 14 11.14 0.08 -8.71
CA ASN A 14 11.79 0.13 -7.40
C ASN A 14 10.85 -0.31 -6.27
N GLY A 15 9.58 0.09 -6.32
CA GLY A 15 8.58 -0.40 -5.36
C GLY A 15 8.33 -1.91 -5.47
N PHE A 16 8.40 -2.45 -6.68
CA PHE A 16 8.31 -3.89 -6.93
C PHE A 16 9.52 -4.64 -6.35
N LEU A 17 10.74 -4.13 -6.59
CA LEU A 17 11.96 -4.66 -5.97
C LEU A 17 11.91 -4.57 -4.45
N LEU A 18 11.39 -3.46 -3.90
CA LEU A 18 11.23 -3.27 -2.46
C LEU A 18 10.24 -4.28 -1.87
N SER A 19 9.12 -4.50 -2.55
CA SER A 19 8.15 -5.53 -2.19
C SER A 19 8.81 -6.91 -2.16
N LEU A 20 9.58 -7.27 -3.19
CA LEU A 20 10.28 -8.54 -3.28
C LEU A 20 11.34 -8.68 -2.18
N TYR A 21 12.09 -7.62 -1.90
CA TYR A 21 13.06 -7.57 -0.80
C TYR A 21 12.38 -7.90 0.52
N PHE A 22 11.25 -7.26 0.83
CA PHE A 22 10.48 -7.57 2.04
C PHE A 22 9.91 -8.99 2.00
N ALA A 23 9.45 -9.50 0.86
CA ALA A 23 8.91 -10.87 0.77
C ALA A 23 9.98 -11.93 1.07
N ILE A 24 11.18 -11.79 0.50
CA ILE A 24 12.29 -12.74 0.65
C ILE A 24 12.91 -12.61 2.04
N ASN A 25 13.16 -11.38 2.50
CA ASN A 25 13.84 -11.14 3.77
C ASN A 25 12.88 -11.24 4.98
N ALA A 26 11.56 -11.30 4.76
CA ALA A 26 10.56 -11.59 5.80
C ALA A 26 10.64 -13.02 6.35
N LYS A 27 11.51 -13.89 5.81
CA LYS A 27 11.67 -15.28 6.26
C LYS A 27 12.08 -15.43 7.73
N LYS A 28 12.56 -14.38 8.42
CA LYS A 28 12.93 -14.47 9.85
C LYS A 28 11.88 -14.04 10.86
N LYS A 29 10.99 -13.04 10.64
CA LYS A 29 9.96 -12.65 11.64
C LYS A 29 8.73 -11.89 11.10
N VAL A 30 7.58 -12.30 11.66
CA VAL A 30 6.23 -11.69 11.76
C VAL A 30 5.48 -11.38 10.46
N PHE A 31 4.26 -11.95 10.37
CA PHE A 31 3.22 -11.75 9.36
C PHE A 31 2.98 -10.28 8.92
N THR A 32 3.40 -9.30 9.73
CA THR A 32 3.39 -7.86 9.44
C THR A 32 4.19 -7.48 8.20
N ASN A 33 5.41 -7.99 8.05
CA ASN A 33 6.27 -7.62 6.92
C ASN A 33 5.74 -8.16 5.58
N TYR A 34 4.97 -9.24 5.64
CA TYR A 34 4.29 -9.79 4.48
C TYR A 34 3.17 -8.85 3.98
N PHE A 35 2.37 -8.26 4.88
CA PHE A 35 1.37 -7.26 4.47
C PHE A 35 2.00 -5.99 3.91
N LEU A 36 3.13 -5.56 4.46
CA LEU A 36 3.88 -4.43 3.91
C LEU A 36 4.35 -4.72 2.50
N SER A 37 4.94 -5.91 2.29
CA SER A 37 5.37 -6.36 0.97
C SER A 37 4.19 -6.38 -0.03
N LEU A 38 3.04 -6.94 0.37
CA LEU A 38 1.84 -6.98 -0.47
C LEU A 38 1.27 -5.59 -0.75
N LEU A 39 1.26 -4.70 0.24
CA LEU A 39 0.83 -3.30 0.06
C LEU A 39 1.71 -2.61 -0.99
N LEU A 40 3.03 -2.73 -0.86
CA LEU A 40 4.00 -2.18 -1.82
C LEU A 40 3.82 -2.77 -3.21
N LEU A 41 3.59 -4.09 -3.31
CA LEU A 41 3.35 -4.77 -4.59
C LEU A 41 2.14 -4.18 -5.31
N VAL A 42 1.02 -4.08 -4.59
CA VAL A 42 -0.24 -3.59 -5.18
C VAL A 42 -0.14 -2.11 -5.57
N LEU A 43 0.54 -1.29 -4.76
CA LEU A 43 0.84 0.11 -5.12
C LEU A 43 1.70 0.18 -6.38
N SER A 44 2.74 -0.65 -6.50
CA SER A 44 3.57 -0.72 -7.71
C SER A 44 2.78 -1.15 -8.94
N ILE A 45 1.90 -2.17 -8.83
CA ILE A 45 1.02 -2.61 -9.93
C ILE A 45 0.11 -1.46 -10.37
N ARG A 46 -0.44 -0.70 -9.42
CA ARG A 46 -1.28 0.47 -9.72
C ARG A 46 -0.50 1.55 -10.46
N ILE A 47 0.71 1.87 -10.03
CA ILE A 47 1.55 2.86 -10.71
C ILE A 47 1.88 2.38 -12.12
N ALA A 48 2.31 1.12 -12.27
CA ALA A 48 2.54 0.52 -13.57
C ALA A 48 1.30 0.65 -14.47
N LYS A 49 0.11 0.31 -13.96
CA LYS A 49 -1.16 0.50 -14.69
C LYS A 49 -1.35 1.94 -15.14
N SER A 50 -1.21 2.92 -14.25
CA SER A 50 -1.39 4.34 -14.58
C SER A 50 -0.37 4.85 -15.60
N VAL A 51 0.89 4.41 -15.52
CA VAL A 51 1.96 4.78 -16.45
C VAL A 51 1.72 4.15 -17.82
N PHE A 52 1.54 2.83 -17.88
CA PHE A 52 1.33 2.14 -19.16
C PHE A 52 0.04 2.58 -19.85
N PHE A 53 -1.05 2.82 -19.10
CA PHE A 53 -2.30 3.33 -19.68
C PHE A 53 -2.13 4.71 -20.33
N TYR A 54 -1.31 5.59 -19.74
CA TYR A 54 -1.08 6.92 -20.28
C TYR A 54 -0.17 6.91 -21.51
N PHE A 55 0.91 6.10 -21.49
CA PHE A 55 1.91 6.09 -22.55
C PHE A 55 1.61 5.09 -23.68
N ASN A 56 0.76 4.10 -23.45
CA ASN A 56 0.36 3.11 -24.45
C ASN A 56 -1.16 2.96 -24.45
N PRO A 57 -1.88 3.74 -25.28
CA PRO A 57 -3.35 3.64 -25.39
C PRO A 57 -3.83 2.28 -25.92
N ASN A 58 -2.97 1.54 -26.63
CA ASN A 58 -3.26 0.20 -27.17
C ASN A 58 -2.92 -0.93 -26.18
N LEU A 59 -2.71 -0.60 -24.91
CA LEU A 59 -2.41 -1.59 -23.88
C LEU A 59 -3.53 -2.62 -23.77
N SER A 60 -3.15 -3.89 -23.63
CA SER A 60 -4.11 -4.98 -23.47
C SER A 60 -5.11 -4.69 -22.35
N ASN A 61 -6.41 -4.79 -22.65
CA ASN A 61 -7.50 -4.63 -21.70
C ASN A 61 -7.37 -5.55 -20.48
N ILE A 62 -6.70 -6.69 -20.65
CA ILE A 62 -6.37 -7.65 -19.57
C ILE A 62 -5.45 -6.99 -18.55
N PHE A 63 -4.46 -6.20 -18.98
CA PHE A 63 -3.55 -5.50 -18.09
C PHE A 63 -4.27 -4.45 -17.24
N ILE A 64 -5.23 -3.73 -17.84
CA ILE A 64 -6.07 -2.76 -17.11
C ILE A 64 -6.89 -3.48 -16.04
N GLN A 65 -7.52 -4.60 -16.40
CA GLN A 65 -8.33 -5.40 -15.50
C GLN A 65 -7.52 -5.97 -14.32
N ILE A 66 -6.31 -6.48 -14.57
CA ILE A 66 -5.39 -6.93 -13.51
C ILE A 66 -5.02 -5.77 -12.59
N GLY A 67 -4.69 -4.61 -13.16
CA GLY A 67 -4.37 -3.43 -12.37
C GLY A 67 -5.53 -2.98 -11.45
N LEU A 68 -6.76 -2.98 -11.97
CA LEU A 68 -7.96 -2.66 -11.19
C LEU A 68 -8.24 -3.70 -10.11
N SER A 69 -8.06 -4.98 -10.43
CA SER A 69 -8.22 -6.09 -9.48
C SER A 69 -7.20 -6.04 -8.35
N ALA A 70 -5.97 -5.61 -8.63
CA ALA A 70 -4.99 -5.36 -7.58
C ALA A 70 -5.43 -4.19 -6.69
N CYS A 71 -5.93 -3.09 -7.27
CA CYS A 71 -6.25 -1.86 -6.53
C CYS A 71 -7.23 -2.04 -5.36
N ILE A 72 -8.17 -2.99 -5.43
CA ILE A 72 -9.11 -3.27 -4.34
C ILE A 72 -8.41 -3.77 -3.06
N LEU A 73 -7.18 -4.26 -3.18
CA LEU A 73 -6.41 -4.81 -2.06
C LEU A 73 -5.57 -3.77 -1.31
N ILE A 74 -5.45 -2.53 -1.83
CA ILE A 74 -4.64 -1.47 -1.18
C ILE A 74 -5.18 -1.17 0.22
N GLY A 75 -6.49 -0.93 0.34
CA GLY A 75 -7.15 -0.67 1.62
C GLY A 75 -6.97 -1.82 2.63
N PRO A 76 -7.36 -3.06 2.27
CA PRO A 76 -7.19 -4.23 3.13
C PRO A 76 -5.75 -4.44 3.59
N PHE A 77 -4.76 -4.31 2.69
CA PHE A 77 -3.35 -4.50 3.06
C PHE A 77 -2.82 -3.38 3.95
N LEU A 78 -3.24 -2.12 3.76
CA LEU A 78 -2.93 -1.04 4.70
C LEU A 78 -3.46 -1.37 6.10
N PHE A 79 -4.74 -1.74 6.19
CA PHE A 79 -5.36 -2.05 7.47
C PHE A 79 -4.73 -3.25 8.17
N LEU A 80 -4.49 -4.34 7.43
CA LEU A 80 -3.87 -5.54 7.96
C LEU A 80 -2.43 -5.27 8.41
N TYR A 81 -1.68 -4.47 7.66
CA TYR A 81 -0.34 -4.04 8.05
C TYR A 81 -0.35 -3.29 9.38
N LEU A 82 -1.12 -2.20 9.48
CA LEU A 82 -1.19 -1.37 10.70
C LEU A 82 -1.75 -2.15 11.90
N LYS A 83 -2.79 -2.97 11.68
CA LYS A 83 -3.37 -3.83 12.71
C LYS A 83 -2.38 -4.87 13.22
N SER A 84 -1.61 -5.50 12.33
CA SER A 84 -0.61 -6.50 12.71
C SER A 84 0.60 -5.88 13.44
N TYR A 85 0.82 -4.59 13.25
CA TYR A 85 1.80 -3.85 14.01
C TYR A 85 1.27 -3.52 15.42
N ALA A 86 0.04 -3.01 15.52
CA ALA A 86 -0.57 -2.60 16.78
C ALA A 86 -1.07 -3.75 17.66
N THR A 87 -1.30 -4.95 17.11
CA THR A 87 -1.87 -6.09 17.86
C THR A 87 -1.04 -7.36 17.64
N TYR A 88 -0.62 -8.00 18.74
CA TYR A 88 0.16 -9.24 18.74
C TYR A 88 -0.63 -10.51 18.37
N LYS A 89 -1.95 -10.41 18.16
CA LYS A 89 -2.82 -11.56 17.85
C LYS A 89 -2.73 -11.97 16.37
N LYS A 90 -2.96 -13.25 16.10
CA LYS A 90 -3.06 -13.82 14.73
C LYS A 90 -4.16 -13.08 13.96
N GLN A 91 -3.79 -12.51 12.82
CA GLN A 91 -4.71 -11.70 12.02
C GLN A 91 -5.55 -12.58 11.10
N THR A 92 -6.87 -12.41 11.14
CA THR A 92 -7.83 -13.05 10.21
C THR A 92 -7.82 -12.34 8.85
N TRP A 93 -6.69 -12.42 8.15
CA TRP A 93 -6.47 -11.76 6.86
C TRP A 93 -7.38 -12.28 5.75
N THR A 94 -7.74 -13.57 5.82
CA THR A 94 -8.59 -14.25 4.84
C THR A 94 -9.91 -13.52 4.63
N LYS A 95 -10.55 -13.06 5.71
CA LYS A 95 -11.82 -12.31 5.66
C LYS A 95 -11.73 -10.96 4.94
N HIS A 96 -10.55 -10.36 4.90
CA HIS A 96 -10.33 -9.04 4.29
C HIS A 96 -9.70 -9.11 2.90
N VAL A 97 -9.31 -10.30 2.41
CA VAL A 97 -8.61 -10.46 1.13
C VAL A 97 -9.35 -11.40 0.20
N ILE A 98 -9.77 -12.58 0.69
CA ILE A 98 -10.40 -13.62 -0.13
C ILE A 98 -11.72 -13.15 -0.76
N PRO A 99 -12.65 -12.49 -0.03
CA PRO A 99 -13.90 -12.04 -0.63
C PRO A 99 -13.68 -11.07 -1.78
N TYR A 100 -12.77 -10.11 -1.63
CA TYR A 100 -12.48 -9.14 -2.69
C TYR A 100 -11.79 -9.78 -3.89
N LEU A 101 -10.84 -10.69 -3.66
CA LEU A 101 -10.22 -11.45 -4.73
C LEU A 101 -11.26 -12.26 -5.51
N ALA A 102 -12.13 -13.00 -4.82
CA ALA A 102 -13.18 -13.82 -5.42
C ALA A 102 -14.16 -12.96 -6.23
N VAL A 103 -14.65 -11.86 -5.66
CA VAL A 103 -15.54 -10.93 -6.37
C VAL A 103 -14.87 -10.36 -7.62
N MET A 104 -13.61 -9.92 -7.54
CA MET A 104 -12.90 -9.39 -8.71
C MET A 104 -12.61 -10.45 -9.78
N THR A 105 -12.37 -11.71 -9.40
CA THR A 105 -12.19 -12.81 -10.37
C THR A 105 -13.51 -13.16 -11.07
N ILE A 106 -14.60 -13.26 -10.32
CA ILE A 106 -15.93 -13.53 -10.87
C ILE A 106 -16.35 -12.39 -11.81
N LEU A 107 -16.27 -11.14 -11.35
CA LEU A 107 -16.57 -9.96 -12.18
C LEU A 107 -15.68 -9.91 -13.42
N GLY A 108 -14.39 -10.20 -13.26
CA GLY A 108 -13.44 -10.20 -14.37
C GLY A 108 -13.68 -11.30 -15.41
N TYR A 109 -14.27 -12.42 -15.02
CA TYR A 109 -14.60 -13.53 -15.91
C TYR A 109 -15.91 -13.29 -16.67
N TYR A 110 -16.98 -12.88 -15.96
CA TYR A 110 -18.30 -12.66 -16.56
C TYR A 110 -18.42 -11.32 -17.31
N HIS A 111 -17.81 -10.27 -16.76
CA HIS A 111 -17.85 -8.91 -17.30
C HIS A 111 -16.42 -8.42 -17.58
N PRO A 112 -15.73 -8.97 -18.59
CA PRO A 112 -14.37 -8.58 -18.89
C PRO A 112 -14.32 -7.11 -19.33
N TYR A 113 -13.26 -6.41 -18.94
CA TYR A 113 -13.14 -4.95 -19.08
C TYR A 113 -13.45 -4.42 -20.50
N HIS A 114 -13.06 -5.17 -21.53
CA HIS A 114 -13.24 -4.78 -22.92
C HIS A 114 -14.71 -4.76 -23.40
N LYS A 115 -15.59 -5.54 -22.77
CA LYS A 115 -17.02 -5.61 -23.14
C LYS A 115 -17.84 -4.55 -22.42
N ASP A 116 -17.54 -4.30 -21.15
CA ASP A 116 -18.36 -3.46 -20.27
C ASP A 116 -17.58 -2.28 -19.67
N ILE A 117 -16.85 -1.52 -20.49
CA ILE A 117 -16.07 -0.34 -20.06
C ILE A 117 -16.89 0.62 -19.17
N PRO A 118 -18.17 0.94 -19.47
CA PRO A 118 -18.98 1.82 -18.61
C PRO A 118 -19.22 1.24 -17.21
N LEU A 119 -19.43 -0.07 -17.08
CA LEU A 119 -19.60 -0.74 -15.78
C LEU A 119 -18.32 -0.60 -14.94
N TRP A 120 -17.17 -0.89 -15.56
CA TRP A 120 -15.88 -0.80 -14.89
C TRP A 120 -15.54 0.62 -14.44
N THR A 121 -15.79 1.59 -15.31
CA THR A 121 -15.40 2.97 -15.08
C THR A 121 -16.36 3.71 -14.14
N SER A 122 -17.67 3.48 -14.28
CA SER A 122 -18.69 4.21 -13.52
C SER A 122 -19.06 3.55 -12.20
N TRP A 123 -18.99 2.22 -12.09
CA TRP A 123 -19.40 1.50 -10.88
C TRP A 123 -18.21 0.86 -10.16
N ILE A 124 -17.48 -0.03 -10.82
CA ILE A 124 -16.43 -0.82 -10.16
C ILE A 124 -15.32 0.08 -9.61
N LEU A 125 -14.84 1.04 -10.40
CA LEU A 125 -13.84 2.01 -9.94
C LEU A 125 -14.29 2.81 -8.71
N LYS A 126 -15.54 3.30 -8.70
CA LYS A 126 -16.09 4.06 -7.56
C LYS A 126 -16.18 3.18 -6.32
N THR A 127 -16.62 1.93 -6.49
CA THR A 127 -16.68 0.95 -5.39
C THR A 127 -15.30 0.65 -4.82
N ILE A 128 -14.27 0.47 -5.67
CA ILE A 128 -12.88 0.28 -5.23
C ILE A 128 -12.42 1.49 -4.40
N TYR A 129 -12.70 2.71 -4.86
CA TYR A 129 -12.28 3.92 -4.13
C TYR A 129 -13.05 4.10 -2.82
N LEU A 130 -14.34 3.80 -2.78
CA LEU A 130 -15.12 3.83 -1.56
C LEU A 130 -14.63 2.78 -0.56
N GLN A 131 -14.38 1.56 -1.01
CA GLN A 131 -13.84 0.48 -0.18
C GLN A 131 -12.46 0.86 0.37
N TRP A 132 -11.59 1.44 -0.46
CA TRP A 132 -10.29 1.94 -0.01
C TRP A 132 -10.44 3.02 1.07
N LEU A 133 -11.38 3.97 0.92
CA LEU A 133 -11.67 4.99 1.93
C LEU A 133 -12.10 4.36 3.26
N ILE A 134 -13.04 3.40 3.23
CA ILE A 134 -13.51 2.70 4.43
C ILE A 134 -12.32 2.09 5.17
N TYR A 135 -11.39 1.46 4.46
CA TYR A 135 -10.19 0.88 5.07
C TYR A 135 -9.20 1.91 5.60
N ILE A 136 -9.08 3.09 4.97
CA ILE A 136 -8.30 4.21 5.53
C ILE A 136 -8.91 4.65 6.86
N ILE A 137 -10.23 4.85 6.92
CA ILE A 137 -10.94 5.23 8.15
C ILE A 137 -10.78 4.16 9.23
N LEU A 138 -10.95 2.87 8.89
CA LEU A 138 -10.75 1.76 9.83
C LEU A 138 -9.30 1.67 10.33
N SER A 139 -8.34 2.08 9.50
CA SER A 139 -6.92 2.11 9.86
C SER A 139 -6.56 3.27 10.78
N PHE A 140 -7.33 4.36 10.75
CA PHE A 140 -7.09 5.55 11.56
C PHE A 140 -7.00 5.25 13.06
N LYS A 141 -7.80 4.30 13.56
CA LYS A 141 -7.75 3.88 14.98
C LYS A 141 -6.38 3.39 15.44
N TYR A 142 -5.55 2.86 14.53
CA TYR A 142 -4.19 2.40 14.84
C TYR A 142 -3.15 3.53 14.76
N ILE A 143 -3.48 4.62 14.07
CA ILE A 143 -2.64 5.81 13.91
C ILE A 143 -3.00 6.89 14.95
N GLN A 144 -4.21 6.88 15.48
CA GLN A 144 -4.68 7.82 16.50
C GLN A 144 -3.73 7.95 17.71
N PRO A 145 -3.15 6.87 18.28
CA PRO A 145 -2.17 7.01 19.36
C PRO A 145 -0.91 7.75 18.93
N LEU A 146 -0.44 7.57 17.69
CA LEU A 146 0.74 8.24 17.15
C LEU A 146 0.50 9.73 16.95
N ILE A 147 -0.69 10.11 16.47
CA ILE A 147 -1.09 11.52 16.34
C ILE A 147 -1.15 12.20 17.72
N ARG A 148 -1.63 11.47 18.73
CA ARG A 148 -1.65 11.97 20.11
C ARG A 148 -0.24 12.27 20.62
N LYS A 149 0.73 11.37 20.40
CA LYS A 149 2.15 11.61 20.73
C LYS A 149 2.69 12.90 20.11
N ILE A 150 2.38 13.16 18.83
CA ILE A 150 2.78 14.40 18.13
C ILE A 150 2.19 15.62 18.83
N ARG A 151 0.89 15.57 19.16
CA ARG A 151 0.20 16.68 19.83
C ARG A 151 0.76 16.94 21.23
N GLU A 152 1.17 15.88 21.93
CA GLU A 152 1.81 15.93 23.25
C GLU A 152 3.31 16.27 23.18
N LYS A 153 3.84 16.54 21.97
CA LYS A 153 5.26 16.83 21.68
C LYS A 153 6.23 15.74 22.15
N GLU A 154 5.76 14.49 22.20
CA GLU A 154 6.62 13.35 22.47
C GLU A 154 7.56 13.07 21.29
N ILE A 155 8.75 12.57 21.60
CA ILE A 155 9.72 12.15 20.58
C ILE A 155 9.19 10.89 19.89
N LEU A 156 8.88 11.01 18.60
CA LEU A 156 8.47 9.87 17.79
C LEU A 156 9.63 8.91 17.57
N LYS A 157 9.35 7.61 17.72
CA LYS A 157 10.30 6.56 17.32
C LYS A 157 10.33 6.47 15.80
N ARG A 158 11.44 5.97 15.25
CA ARG A 158 11.58 5.73 13.79
C ARG A 158 10.42 4.91 13.22
N ILE A 159 9.95 3.91 13.97
CA ILE A 159 8.81 3.10 13.59
C ILE A 159 7.47 3.85 13.62
N ASP A 160 7.29 4.79 14.55
CA ASP A 160 6.10 5.66 14.57
C ASP A 160 6.08 6.53 13.30
N VAL A 161 7.23 7.10 12.93
CA VAL A 161 7.39 7.87 11.68
C VAL A 161 7.09 6.99 10.46
N TRP A 162 7.63 5.78 10.41
CA TRP A 162 7.40 4.83 9.30
C TRP A 162 5.92 4.48 9.10
N LEU A 163 5.21 4.14 10.17
CA LEU A 163 3.78 3.79 10.10
C LEU A 163 2.93 4.98 9.67
N LEU A 164 3.26 6.16 10.17
CA LEU A 164 2.58 7.41 9.82
C LEU A 164 2.84 7.79 8.35
N SER A 165 4.08 7.64 7.86
CA SER A 165 4.42 7.85 6.45
C SER A 165 3.64 6.92 5.52
N ILE A 166 3.52 5.63 5.86
CA ILE A 166 2.74 4.67 5.06
C ILE A 166 1.26 5.05 5.04
N TYR A 167 0.67 5.34 6.21
CA TYR A 167 -0.72 5.73 6.30
C TYR A 167 -1.01 7.01 5.51
N LEU A 168 -0.22 8.07 5.72
CA LEU A 168 -0.40 9.34 5.03
C LEU A 168 -0.19 9.21 3.53
N GLY A 169 0.83 8.47 3.10
CA GLY A 169 1.07 8.31 1.67
C GLY A 169 -0.05 7.54 0.97
N VAL A 170 -0.59 6.49 1.58
CA VAL A 170 -1.77 5.79 1.05
C VAL A 170 -3.01 6.70 1.05
N ALA A 171 -3.23 7.50 2.10
CA ALA A 171 -4.35 8.44 2.19
C ALA A 171 -4.25 9.60 1.17
N ILE A 172 -3.07 10.19 0.99
CA ILE A 172 -2.80 11.23 -0.01
C ILE A 172 -2.97 10.64 -1.41
N THR A 173 -2.51 9.42 -1.64
CA THR A 173 -2.70 8.73 -2.93
C THR A 173 -4.20 8.56 -3.21
N TRP A 174 -4.98 8.08 -2.24
CA TRP A 174 -6.44 7.99 -2.37
C TRP A 174 -7.08 9.35 -2.68
N LEU A 175 -6.72 10.39 -1.92
CA LEU A 175 -7.26 11.74 -2.10
C LEU A 175 -6.98 12.23 -3.53
N ALA A 176 -5.74 12.11 -4.00
CA ALA A 176 -5.37 12.51 -5.34
C ALA A 176 -6.17 11.78 -6.43
N TYR A 177 -6.45 10.48 -6.26
CA TYR A 177 -7.25 9.72 -7.23
C TYR A 177 -8.74 10.08 -7.23
N THR A 178 -9.27 10.62 -6.13
CA THR A 178 -10.69 10.99 -6.02
C THR A 178 -10.95 12.45 -6.40
N THR A 179 -10.00 13.35 -6.15
CA THR A 179 -10.14 14.79 -6.43
C THR A 179 -9.62 15.19 -7.80
N ALA A 180 -8.61 14.49 -8.34
CA ALA A 180 -8.13 14.77 -9.69
C ALA A 180 -9.13 14.22 -10.71
N ALA A 181 -10.07 15.05 -11.12
CA ALA A 181 -10.88 14.80 -12.30
C ALA A 181 -9.93 14.60 -13.50
N TYR A 182 -9.76 13.35 -13.92
CA TYR A 182 -9.15 12.92 -15.18
C TYR A 182 -7.63 13.10 -15.41
N THR A 183 -6.81 13.61 -14.48
CA THR A 183 -5.35 13.68 -14.71
C THR A 183 -4.59 12.46 -14.15
N SER A 184 -4.60 11.35 -14.90
CA SER A 184 -3.78 10.15 -14.60
C SER A 184 -2.29 10.48 -14.38
N TYR A 185 -1.81 11.60 -14.92
CA TYR A 185 -0.45 12.13 -14.79
C TYR A 185 -0.09 12.57 -13.36
N ILE A 186 -0.88 13.47 -12.75
CA ILE A 186 -0.57 14.04 -11.42
C ILE A 186 -0.52 12.91 -10.38
N VAL A 187 -1.44 11.96 -10.54
CA VAL A 187 -1.56 10.86 -9.60
C VAL A 187 -0.45 9.82 -9.76
N GLY A 188 0.01 9.58 -10.99
CA GLY A 188 1.21 8.77 -11.25
C GLY A 188 2.46 9.37 -10.60
N ALA A 189 2.66 10.69 -10.73
CA ALA A 189 3.79 11.40 -10.14
C ALA A 189 3.75 11.41 -8.60
N LEU A 190 2.57 11.59 -7.99
CA LEU A 190 2.40 11.51 -6.54
C LEU A 190 2.68 10.11 -6.01
N SER A 191 2.16 9.08 -6.70
CA SER A 191 2.38 7.69 -6.30
C SER A 191 3.86 7.30 -6.41
N PHE A 192 4.54 7.75 -7.47
CA PHE A 192 6.00 7.63 -7.63
C PHE A 192 6.74 8.25 -6.44
N THR A 193 6.41 9.50 -6.13
CA THR A 193 7.04 10.27 -5.06
C THR A 193 6.87 9.58 -3.71
N PHE A 194 5.68 9.02 -3.44
CA PHE A 194 5.42 8.24 -2.25
C PHE A 194 6.34 7.01 -2.13
N ILE A 195 6.46 6.19 -3.20
CA ILE A 195 7.35 5.03 -3.18
C ILE A 195 8.81 5.44 -3.01
N LEU A 196 9.25 6.51 -3.69
CA LEU A 196 10.61 7.03 -3.56
C LEU A 196 10.90 7.43 -2.11
N TYR A 197 9.99 8.17 -1.46
CA TYR A 197 10.14 8.53 -0.05
C TYR A 197 10.21 7.31 0.86
N LEU A 198 9.42 6.25 0.61
CA LEU A 198 9.52 5.01 1.38
C LEU A 198 10.88 4.33 1.24
N ILE A 199 11.46 4.33 0.03
CA ILE A 199 12.81 3.77 -0.20
C ILE A 199 13.86 4.59 0.54
N VAL A 200 13.82 5.91 0.43
CA VAL A 200 14.76 6.82 1.13
C VAL A 200 14.66 6.62 2.63
N LEU A 201 13.44 6.60 3.16
CA LEU A 201 13.18 6.40 4.58
C LEU A 201 13.74 5.05 5.06
N LEU A 202 13.58 3.99 4.26
CA LEU A 202 14.16 2.69 4.56
C LEU A 202 15.69 2.70 4.58
N LEU A 203 16.33 3.38 3.62
CA LEU A 203 17.79 3.49 3.55
C LEU A 203 18.35 4.24 4.76
N ILE A 204 17.72 5.36 5.15
CA ILE A 204 18.08 6.12 6.35
C ILE A 204 18.03 5.23 7.58
N PHE A 205 16.95 4.46 7.73
CA PHE A 205 16.76 3.59 8.88
C PHE A 205 17.64 2.33 8.86
N ARG A 206 18.09 1.87 7.69
CA ARG A 206 19.06 0.77 7.57
C ARG A 206 20.48 1.20 7.96
N ASN A 207 20.84 2.46 7.71
CA ASN A 207 22.20 2.95 7.92
C ASN A 207 22.50 3.39 9.36
N SER A 208 21.47 3.58 10.21
CA SER A 208 21.67 3.84 11.64
C SER A 208 21.81 2.53 12.41
N SER A 209 22.88 2.40 13.20
CA SER A 209 23.29 1.19 13.95
C SER A 209 22.30 0.67 15.02
N GLU A 210 21.10 1.23 15.15
CA GLU A 210 20.05 0.67 16.00
C GLU A 210 19.15 -0.27 15.21
N SER A 211 18.95 -1.45 15.79
CA SER A 211 18.00 -2.51 15.42
C SER A 211 17.11 -2.21 14.22
N THR A 212 17.40 -2.88 13.10
CA THR A 212 16.52 -2.93 11.93
C THR A 212 15.05 -3.13 12.33
N PHE A 213 14.11 -2.69 11.49
CA PHE A 213 12.67 -2.97 11.61
C PHE A 213 12.29 -4.41 12.02
N PHE A 214 13.17 -5.36 11.69
CA PHE A 214 13.06 -6.78 12.00
C PHE A 214 13.34 -7.12 13.48
N ASN A 215 14.09 -6.27 14.20
CA ASN A 215 14.63 -6.53 15.53
C ASN A 215 13.90 -5.77 16.66
N GLU A 216 13.23 -4.64 16.39
CA GLU A 216 12.58 -3.85 17.45
C GLU A 216 11.43 -4.63 18.13
N LYS A 217 10.69 -5.47 17.38
CA LYS A 217 9.65 -6.36 17.94
C LYS A 217 10.18 -7.39 18.94
N GLU A 218 11.45 -7.76 18.89
CA GLU A 218 12.06 -8.70 19.84
C GLU A 218 12.43 -8.01 21.16
N LYS A 219 12.85 -6.75 21.11
CA LYS A 219 13.17 -5.94 22.31
C LYS A 219 11.95 -5.64 23.18
N TYR A 220 10.76 -5.47 22.59
CA TYR A 220 9.50 -5.35 23.35
C TYR A 220 9.03 -6.70 23.92
N LYS A 221 9.31 -7.81 23.22
CA LYS A 221 8.97 -9.16 23.69
C LYS A 221 9.71 -9.51 24.99
N ASN A 222 10.99 -9.15 25.11
CA ASN A 222 11.75 -9.36 26.34
C ASN A 222 11.28 -8.47 27.49
N LYS A 223 10.79 -7.25 27.21
CA LYS A 223 10.25 -6.35 28.25
C LYS A 223 8.92 -6.79 28.87
N GLU A 224 8.14 -7.61 28.16
CA GLU A 224 6.90 -8.18 28.69
C GLU A 224 7.14 -9.47 29.50
N MET A 225 8.27 -10.16 29.28
CA MET A 225 8.65 -11.37 30.03
C MET A 225 9.34 -11.07 31.36
N ASP A 226 9.99 -9.90 31.52
CA ASP A 226 10.60 -9.48 32.80
C ASP A 226 9.57 -8.97 33.85
N LYS A 227 8.26 -9.16 33.60
CA LYS A 227 7.18 -8.73 34.49
C LYS A 227 6.36 -9.89 35.09
N GLU A 228 6.80 -11.13 34.91
CA GLU A 228 6.36 -12.29 35.69
C GLU A 228 7.43 -12.65 36.73
#